data_AF-A0A399NWJ8-F1
#
_entry.id   AF-A0A399NWJ8-F1
#
_cell.length_a   1.000
_cell.length_b   1.000
_cell.length_c   1.000
_cell.angle_alpha   90.00
_cell.angle_beta   90.00
_cell.angle_gamma   90.00
#
_symmetry.space_group_name_H-M   'P 1'
#
loop_
_entity.id
_entity.type
_entity.pdbx_description
1 polymer ?
#
loop_
_entity_poly.entity_id
_entity_poly.type
_entity_poly.pdbx_seq_one_letter_code
_entity_poly.pdbx_strand_id
1 'polypeptide(L)'
;AVTTELGALAMADASLEVRVSPREEPALSGADRVEILLRPHAGAEARPLGRGASGGELSRVMLAIEVVVAGDDPVPTFVFDEVDAGVGGAAAIEIGRRLARLAERAQVIVVTHLAQVAAFSTNHLRVVKGGDGQVTASSVTQLEGDARIQEMARLLSGLPDSESGLAHARELVETAASLR
;
A
#
# COMPACT_ATOMS: atom_id res chain seq x y z
N ALA A 1 -7.72 7.34 15.28
CA ALA A 1 -7.00 7.72 14.04
C ALA A 1 -6.72 6.49 13.18
N VAL A 2 -5.87 5.54 13.61
CA VAL A 2 -5.53 4.34 12.80
C VAL A 2 -6.76 3.51 12.41
N THR A 3 -7.66 3.20 13.34
CA THR A 3 -8.92 2.49 13.04
C THR A 3 -9.77 3.18 11.95
N THR A 4 -9.74 4.50 11.87
CA THR A 4 -10.44 5.26 10.82
C THR A 4 -9.76 5.05 9.46
N GLU A 5 -8.43 5.06 9.40
CA GLU A 5 -7.69 4.79 8.16
C GLU A 5 -7.87 3.35 7.68
N LEU A 6 -7.94 2.37 8.60
CA LEU A 6 -8.23 0.96 8.26
C LEU A 6 -9.55 0.84 7.47
N GLY A 7 -10.58 1.61 7.84
CA GLY A 7 -11.85 1.57 7.14
C GLY A 7 -11.75 1.97 5.67
N ALA A 8 -10.90 2.94 5.35
CA ALA A 8 -10.66 3.34 3.96
C ALA A 8 -9.76 2.36 3.18
N LEU A 9 -8.98 1.53 3.88
CA LEU A 9 -8.07 0.54 3.30
C LEU A 9 -8.72 -0.84 3.16
N ALA A 10 -10.03 -0.88 2.88
CA ALA A 10 -10.84 -2.10 2.78
C ALA A 10 -10.82 -2.99 4.03
N MET A 11 -10.69 -2.39 5.21
CA MET A 11 -10.73 -3.08 6.49
C MET A 11 -11.76 -2.41 7.42
N ALA A 12 -12.98 -2.20 6.91
CA ALA A 12 -14.06 -1.47 7.59
C ALA A 12 -14.44 -2.03 8.97
N ASP A 13 -14.40 -3.35 9.12
CA ASP A 13 -14.72 -4.03 10.38
C ASP A 13 -13.50 -4.21 11.28
N ALA A 14 -12.31 -3.80 10.83
CA ALA A 14 -11.08 -3.95 11.59
C ALA A 14 -10.87 -2.79 12.57
N SER A 15 -10.24 -3.08 13.70
CA SER A 15 -9.86 -2.07 14.69
C SER A 15 -8.51 -2.35 15.31
N LEU A 16 -7.77 -1.27 15.56
CA LEU A 16 -6.53 -1.29 16.32
C LEU A 16 -6.83 -1.04 17.81
N GLU A 17 -6.33 -1.90 18.68
CA GLU A 17 -6.43 -1.79 20.14
C GLU A 17 -5.02 -1.71 20.74
N VAL A 18 -4.79 -0.75 21.63
CA VAL A 18 -3.55 -0.67 22.42
C VAL A 18 -3.87 -1.12 23.83
N ARG A 19 -3.26 -2.22 24.27
CA ARG A 19 -3.43 -2.76 25.61
C ARG A 19 -2.21 -2.43 26.46
N VAL A 20 -2.45 -1.86 27.63
CA VAL A 20 -1.42 -1.58 28.64
C VAL A 20 -1.72 -2.42 29.86
N SER A 21 -0.75 -3.24 30.29
CA SER A 21 -0.88 -4.11 31.45
C SER A 21 0.38 -4.06 32.31
N PRO A 22 0.27 -4.12 33.64
CA PRO A 22 1.44 -4.13 34.52
C PRO A 22 2.31 -5.36 34.24
N ARG A 23 3.62 -5.19 34.36
CA ARG A 23 4.59 -6.29 34.37
C ARG A 23 4.78 -6.81 35.80
N GLU A 24 5.20 -8.07 35.92
CA GLU A 24 5.62 -8.64 37.21
C GLU A 24 6.88 -7.95 37.74
N GLU A 25 7.82 -7.65 36.85
CA GLU A 25 9.05 -6.90 37.15
C GLU A 25 9.23 -5.71 36.19
N PRO A 26 9.64 -4.52 36.68
CA PRO A 26 9.93 -3.38 35.82
C PRO A 26 11.07 -3.67 34.84
N ALA A 27 10.94 -3.17 33.61
CA ALA A 27 11.97 -3.23 32.58
C ALA A 27 12.59 -1.84 32.34
N LEU A 28 13.67 -1.76 31.55
CA LEU A 28 14.24 -0.48 31.10
C LEU A 28 13.22 0.39 30.35
N SER A 29 12.19 -0.24 29.75
CA SER A 29 11.08 0.44 29.08
C SER A 29 9.90 0.81 30.00
N GLY A 30 10.01 0.54 31.31
CA GLY A 30 8.99 0.90 32.30
C GLY A 30 8.34 -0.29 33.00
N ALA A 31 7.35 0.01 33.85
CA ALA A 31 6.62 -0.98 34.65
C ALA A 31 5.49 -1.67 33.89
N ASP A 32 5.11 -1.15 32.72
CA ASP A 32 3.99 -1.66 31.93
C ASP A 32 4.46 -2.39 30.67
N ARG A 33 3.64 -3.33 30.21
CA ARG A 33 3.70 -3.96 28.91
C ARG A 33 2.66 -3.29 28.02
N VAL A 34 3.11 -2.76 26.88
CA VAL A 34 2.25 -2.18 25.85
C VAL A 34 2.17 -3.15 24.68
N GLU A 35 0.96 -3.52 24.28
CA GLU A 35 0.70 -4.41 23.15
C GLU A 35 -0.18 -3.70 22.13
N ILE A 36 0.24 -3.72 20.85
CA ILE A 36 -0.58 -3.26 19.73
C ILE A 36 -1.26 -4.48 19.12
N LEU A 37 -2.58 -4.49 19.22
CA LEU A 37 -3.44 -5.60 18.83
C LEU A 37 -4.31 -5.18 17.64
N LEU A 38 -4.54 -6.12 16.72
CA LEU A 38 -5.49 -5.99 15.64
C LEU A 38 -6.66 -6.92 15.87
N ARG A 39 -7.87 -6.36 15.78
CA ARG A 39 -9.11 -7.12 15.64
C ARG A 39 -9.52 -7.01 14.17
N PRO A 40 -9.50 -8.10 13.38
CA PRO A 40 -9.71 -8.02 11.93
C PRO A 40 -11.17 -7.79 11.52
N HIS A 41 -12.14 -8.24 12.32
CA HIS A 41 -13.57 -8.02 12.07
C HIS A 41 -14.37 -8.06 13.37
N ALA A 42 -15.64 -7.64 13.30
CA ALA A 42 -16.57 -7.75 14.41
C ALA A 42 -16.66 -9.21 14.91
N GLY A 43 -16.54 -9.40 16.23
CA GLY A 43 -16.57 -10.72 16.86
C GLY A 43 -15.24 -11.49 16.89
N ALA A 44 -14.20 -11.05 16.18
CA ALA A 44 -12.87 -11.63 16.31
C ALA A 44 -12.20 -11.25 17.63
N GLU A 45 -11.33 -12.13 18.13
CA GLU A 45 -10.42 -11.82 19.23
C GLU A 45 -9.28 -10.93 18.72
N ALA A 46 -8.93 -9.89 19.48
CA ALA A 46 -7.80 -9.03 19.16
C ALA A 46 -6.48 -9.77 19.38
N ARG A 47 -5.60 -9.77 18.37
CA ARG A 47 -4.31 -10.47 18.42
C ARG A 47 -3.15 -9.53 18.11
N PRO A 48 -1.93 -9.81 18.61
CA PRO A 48 -0.75 -9.02 18.25
C PRO A 48 -0.57 -8.96 16.73
N LEU A 49 -0.16 -7.82 16.19
CA LEU A 49 -0.04 -7.58 14.74
C LEU A 49 0.72 -8.67 13.98
N GLY A 50 1.80 -9.22 14.57
CA GLY A 50 2.58 -10.30 13.96
C GLY A 50 1.90 -11.68 13.95
N ARG A 51 0.67 -11.80 14.44
CA ARG A 51 -0.09 -13.06 14.54
C ARG A 51 -1.54 -12.86 14.13
N GLY A 52 -1.88 -13.24 12.89
CA GLY A 52 -3.28 -13.39 12.47
C GLY A 52 -3.78 -12.50 11.34
N ALA A 53 -2.89 -11.84 10.60
CA ALA A 53 -3.22 -11.15 9.35
C ALA A 53 -2.52 -11.83 8.16
N SER A 54 -3.14 -11.78 6.98
CA SER A 54 -2.45 -12.06 5.71
C SER A 54 -1.36 -11.01 5.44
N GLY A 55 -0.42 -11.31 4.54
CA GLY A 55 0.66 -10.38 4.17
C GLY A 55 0.11 -9.01 3.76
N GLY A 56 -0.87 -8.99 2.85
CA GLY A 56 -1.50 -7.74 2.40
C GLY A 56 -2.30 -6.99 3.47
N GLU A 57 -3.02 -7.68 4.35
CA GLU A 57 -3.70 -7.03 5.49
C GLU A 57 -2.70 -6.38 6.44
N LEU A 58 -1.59 -7.05 6.74
CA LEU A 58 -0.55 -6.48 7.58
C LEU A 58 0.10 -5.27 6.92
N SER A 59 0.39 -5.33 5.61
CA SER A 59 0.90 -4.19 4.84
C SER A 59 -0.04 -2.99 4.88
N ARG A 60 -1.37 -3.21 4.80
CA ARG A 60 -2.37 -2.13 4.92
C ARG A 60 -2.46 -1.57 6.34
N VAL A 61 -2.34 -2.41 7.37
CA VAL A 61 -2.32 -1.94 8.76
C VAL A 61 -1.08 -1.10 9.02
N MET A 62 0.08 -1.52 8.52
CA MET A 62 1.31 -0.73 8.61
C MET A 62 1.15 0.59 7.88
N LEU A 63 0.61 0.61 6.66
CA LEU A 63 0.32 1.86 5.94
C LEU A 63 -0.61 2.79 6.74
N ALA A 64 -1.65 2.25 7.39
CA ALA A 64 -2.56 3.03 8.23
C ALA A 64 -1.85 3.66 9.44
N ILE A 65 -0.95 2.91 10.09
CA ILE A 65 -0.14 3.41 11.20
C ILE A 65 0.79 4.51 10.69
N GLU A 66 1.55 4.25 9.63
CA GLU A 66 2.49 5.20 9.07
C GLU A 66 1.81 6.48 8.61
N VAL A 67 0.64 6.42 7.96
CA VAL A 67 -0.09 7.64 7.55
C VAL A 67 -0.55 8.48 8.75
N VAL A 68 -0.83 7.86 9.88
CA VAL A 68 -1.26 8.55 11.12
C VAL A 68 -0.06 9.12 11.89
N VAL A 69 1.06 8.40 11.90
CA VAL A 69 2.29 8.79 12.64
C VAL A 69 3.24 9.64 11.77
N ALA A 70 3.07 9.64 10.44
CA ALA A 70 3.94 10.31 9.48
C ALA A 70 4.11 11.79 9.79
N GLY A 71 5.31 12.14 10.25
CA GLY A 71 5.69 13.48 10.70
C GLY A 71 6.72 13.43 11.84
N ASP A 72 6.68 12.37 12.64
CA ASP A 72 7.54 12.23 13.84
C ASP A 72 8.64 11.16 13.70
N ASP A 73 8.66 10.39 12.61
CA ASP A 73 9.56 9.26 12.41
C ASP A 73 10.76 9.59 11.48
N PRO A 74 12.02 9.27 11.84
CA PRO A 74 13.19 9.47 11.00
C PRO A 74 13.35 8.47 9.84
N VAL A 75 12.48 7.47 9.66
CA VAL A 75 12.62 6.47 8.59
C VAL A 75 12.50 7.11 7.20
N PRO A 76 13.56 7.06 6.36
CA PRO A 76 13.57 7.78 5.07
C PRO A 76 12.89 7.01 3.93
N THR A 77 12.75 5.68 4.06
CA THR A 77 12.29 4.81 2.97
C THR A 77 11.42 3.67 3.48
N PHE A 78 10.25 3.49 2.86
CA PHE A 78 9.32 2.40 3.09
C PHE A 78 9.20 1.52 1.84
N VAL A 79 9.09 0.21 2.06
CA VAL A 79 8.82 -0.78 1.00
C VAL A 79 7.54 -1.52 1.38
N PHE A 80 6.53 -1.40 0.53
CA PHE A 80 5.28 -2.13 0.67
C PHE A 80 5.19 -3.20 -0.41
N ASP A 81 5.05 -4.44 0.03
CA ASP A 81 4.72 -5.59 -0.82
C ASP A 81 3.30 -6.04 -0.52
N GLU A 82 2.58 -6.49 -1.55
CA GLU A 82 1.20 -6.98 -1.46
C GLU A 82 0.18 -6.05 -0.76
N VAL A 83 0.46 -4.75 -0.65
CA VAL A 83 -0.49 -3.79 -0.01
C VAL A 83 -1.84 -3.75 -0.71
N ASP A 84 -1.86 -4.10 -1.99
CA ASP A 84 -3.02 -4.19 -2.85
C ASP A 84 -3.55 -5.64 -3.03
N ALA A 85 -3.11 -6.59 -2.21
CA ALA A 85 -3.62 -7.95 -2.26
C ALA A 85 -5.07 -8.04 -1.76
N GLY A 86 -5.92 -8.71 -2.56
CA GLY A 86 -7.33 -8.97 -2.23
C GLY A 86 -8.23 -7.73 -2.28
N VAL A 87 -7.77 -6.63 -2.90
CA VAL A 87 -8.52 -5.37 -3.01
C VAL A 87 -8.67 -4.93 -4.47
N GLY A 88 -9.70 -4.14 -4.74
CA GLY A 88 -9.97 -3.60 -6.08
C GLY A 88 -10.91 -2.39 -6.04
N GLY A 89 -11.13 -1.77 -7.20
CA GLY A 89 -12.06 -0.65 -7.33
C GLY A 89 -11.68 0.55 -6.46
N ALA A 90 -12.67 1.11 -5.75
CA ALA A 90 -12.49 2.31 -4.91
C ALA A 90 -11.46 2.12 -3.79
N ALA A 91 -11.33 0.91 -3.23
CA ALA A 91 -10.35 0.63 -2.19
C ALA A 91 -8.90 0.77 -2.70
N ALA A 92 -8.64 0.36 -3.93
CA ALA A 92 -7.31 0.48 -4.54
C ALA A 92 -6.92 1.95 -4.78
N ILE A 93 -7.90 2.80 -5.12
CA ILE A 93 -7.70 4.26 -5.23
C ILE A 93 -7.34 4.83 -3.85
N GLU A 94 -8.07 4.43 -2.80
CA GLU A 94 -7.80 4.91 -1.45
C GLU A 94 -6.42 4.49 -0.94
N ILE A 95 -5.95 3.27 -1.27
CA ILE A 95 -4.58 2.81 -1.00
C ILE A 95 -3.57 3.69 -1.72
N GLY A 96 -3.74 3.92 -3.02
CA GLY A 96 -2.88 4.81 -3.81
C GLY A 96 -2.77 6.21 -3.21
N ARG A 97 -3.89 6.77 -2.74
CA ARG A 97 -3.94 8.07 -2.07
C ARG A 97 -3.14 8.11 -0.76
N ARG A 98 -3.19 7.05 0.05
CA ARG A 98 -2.40 6.96 1.31
C ARG A 98 -0.92 6.82 1.02
N LEU A 99 -0.56 6.01 0.03
CA LEU A 99 0.84 5.85 -0.40
C LEU A 99 1.41 7.17 -0.92
N ALA A 100 0.64 7.93 -1.71
CA ALA A 100 1.04 9.26 -2.15
C ALA A 100 1.22 10.24 -0.98
N ARG A 101 0.28 10.25 -0.02
CA ARG A 101 0.38 11.09 1.19
C ARG A 101 1.62 10.75 2.03
N LEU A 102 1.94 9.47 2.18
CA LEU A 102 3.18 9.04 2.85
C LEU A 102 4.42 9.48 2.06
N ALA A 103 4.34 9.41 0.72
CA ALA A 103 5.43 9.79 -0.18
C ALA A 103 5.77 11.30 -0.17
N GLU A 104 4.92 12.16 0.40
CA GLU A 104 5.24 13.57 0.63
C GLU A 104 6.39 13.77 1.63
N ARG A 105 6.63 12.80 2.51
CA ARG A 105 7.60 12.89 3.61
C ARG A 105 8.67 11.80 3.60
N ALA A 106 8.46 10.71 2.86
CA ALA A 106 9.39 9.60 2.78
C ALA A 106 9.45 9.03 1.35
N GLN A 107 10.48 8.26 1.03
CA GLN A 107 10.48 7.46 -0.19
C GLN A 107 9.59 6.23 0.02
N VAL A 108 8.63 6.01 -0.87
CA VAL A 108 7.75 4.83 -0.82
C VAL A 108 7.93 4.00 -2.08
N ILE A 109 8.33 2.75 -1.91
CA ILE A 109 8.49 1.77 -3.00
C ILE A 109 7.37 0.74 -2.86
N VAL A 110 6.61 0.53 -3.93
CA VAL A 110 5.46 -0.39 -3.94
C VAL A 110 5.54 -1.29 -5.15
N VAL A 111 5.37 -2.59 -4.94
CA VAL A 111 5.11 -3.55 -6.02
C VAL A 111 3.59 -3.70 -6.12
N THR A 112 3.03 -3.41 -7.30
CA THR A 112 1.59 -3.44 -7.52
C THR A 112 1.27 -3.98 -8.91
N HIS A 113 0.11 -4.62 -9.02
CA HIS A 113 -0.48 -5.03 -10.29
C HIS A 113 -1.76 -4.24 -10.62
N LEU A 114 -2.16 -3.31 -9.75
CA LEU A 114 -3.35 -2.50 -9.92
C LEU A 114 -2.99 -1.14 -10.53
N ALA A 115 -3.59 -0.85 -11.69
CA ALA A 115 -3.49 0.47 -12.32
C ALA A 115 -3.90 1.58 -11.36
N GLN A 116 -4.92 1.35 -10.53
CA GLN A 116 -5.45 2.31 -9.57
C GLN A 116 -4.40 2.75 -8.54
N VAL A 117 -3.51 1.85 -8.13
CA VAL A 117 -2.41 2.17 -7.22
C VAL A 117 -1.26 2.81 -8.00
N ALA A 118 -0.88 2.23 -9.13
CA ALA A 118 0.21 2.73 -9.98
C ALA A 118 -0.02 4.17 -10.49
N ALA A 119 -1.28 4.60 -10.64
CA ALA A 119 -1.64 5.97 -11.02
C ALA A 119 -1.10 7.03 -10.05
N PHE A 120 -0.97 6.70 -8.76
CA PHE A 120 -0.48 7.61 -7.72
C PHE A 120 1.05 7.69 -7.64
N SER A 121 1.78 6.87 -8.40
CA SER A 121 3.25 6.93 -8.45
C SER A 121 3.77 8.23 -9.07
N THR A 122 4.85 8.76 -8.50
CA THR A 122 5.66 9.83 -9.09
C THR A 122 6.66 9.27 -10.10
N ASN A 123 7.23 8.10 -9.81
CA ASN A 123 8.07 7.33 -10.72
C ASN A 123 7.42 5.96 -10.99
N HIS A 124 7.05 5.68 -12.24
CA HIS A 124 6.43 4.41 -12.63
C HIS A 124 7.48 3.52 -13.29
N LEU A 125 7.86 2.45 -12.61
CA LEU A 125 8.82 1.47 -13.10
C LEU A 125 8.11 0.20 -13.55
N ARG A 126 8.47 -0.31 -14.73
CA ARG A 126 8.00 -1.60 -15.24
C ARG A 126 9.13 -2.62 -15.15
N VAL A 127 8.84 -3.76 -14.55
CA VAL A 127 9.74 -4.92 -14.51
C VAL A 127 9.44 -5.82 -15.72
N VAL A 128 10.46 -6.16 -16.48
CA VAL A 128 10.38 -6.99 -17.70
C VAL A 128 11.37 -8.14 -17.60
N LYS A 129 11.00 -9.32 -18.09
CA LYS A 129 11.93 -10.47 -18.20
C LYS A 129 12.75 -10.33 -19.49
N GLY A 130 14.08 -10.26 -19.39
CA GLY A 130 15.01 -10.35 -20.51
C GLY A 130 15.17 -11.79 -20.99
N GLY A 131 15.42 -11.98 -22.29
CA GLY A 131 15.34 -13.27 -22.98
C GLY A 131 16.57 -13.59 -23.82
N ASP A 132 17.53 -14.25 -23.19
CA ASP A 132 18.72 -14.82 -23.87
C ASP A 132 18.83 -16.33 -23.58
N GLY A 133 17.85 -16.91 -22.88
CA GLY A 133 17.72 -18.35 -22.68
C GLY A 133 18.66 -19.01 -21.68
N GLN A 134 19.71 -18.33 -21.17
CA GLN A 134 20.64 -18.93 -20.20
C GLN A 134 20.73 -18.27 -18.81
N VAL A 135 20.18 -17.06 -18.63
CA VAL A 135 19.85 -16.48 -17.32
C VAL A 135 18.68 -15.54 -17.55
N THR A 136 17.56 -15.69 -16.83
CA THR A 136 16.43 -14.73 -16.89
C THR A 136 16.81 -13.46 -16.14
N ALA A 137 17.63 -12.61 -16.75
CA ALA A 137 17.88 -11.27 -16.22
C ALA A 137 16.56 -10.48 -16.24
N SER A 138 16.14 -9.95 -15.09
CA SER A 138 15.01 -9.01 -15.04
C SER A 138 15.55 -7.60 -15.28
N SER A 139 14.94 -6.88 -16.22
CA SER A 139 15.24 -5.47 -16.48
C SER A 139 14.14 -4.59 -15.89
N VAL A 140 14.52 -3.35 -15.54
CA VAL A 140 13.59 -2.34 -15.03
C VAL A 140 13.66 -1.15 -15.96
N THR A 141 12.51 -0.66 -16.41
CA THR A 141 12.41 0.51 -17.29
C THR A 141 11.48 1.53 -16.67
N GLN A 142 11.92 2.79 -16.61
CA GLN A 142 11.08 3.92 -16.20
C GLN A 142 10.11 4.28 -17.33
N LEU A 143 8.85 4.48 -16.97
CA LEU A 143 7.78 4.81 -17.89
C LEU A 143 7.35 6.27 -17.74
N GLU A 144 7.32 6.98 -18.86
CA GLU A 144 6.94 8.38 -18.95
C GLU A 144 5.99 8.61 -20.13
N GLY A 145 5.25 9.72 -20.11
CA GLY A 145 4.35 10.13 -21.20
C GLY A 145 3.42 8.99 -21.66
N ASP A 146 3.40 8.75 -22.97
CA ASP A 146 2.53 7.74 -23.59
C ASP A 146 2.87 6.31 -23.16
N ALA A 147 4.14 6.00 -22.88
CA ALA A 147 4.54 4.66 -22.43
C ALA A 147 3.94 4.33 -21.06
N ARG A 148 3.80 5.33 -20.19
CA ARG A 148 3.07 5.19 -18.92
C ARG A 148 1.59 4.91 -19.19
N ILE A 149 0.93 5.67 -20.07
CA ILE A 149 -0.50 5.48 -20.37
C ILE A 149 -0.77 4.10 -20.98
N GLN A 150 0.09 3.62 -21.88
CA GLN A 150 -0.01 2.28 -22.47
C GLN A 150 0.11 1.18 -21.41
N GLU A 151 1.05 1.29 -20.48
CA GLU A 151 1.17 0.31 -19.40
C GLU A 151 -0.05 0.33 -18.48
N MET A 152 -0.58 1.52 -18.18
CA MET A 152 -1.82 1.65 -17.41
C MET A 152 -3.00 1.00 -18.13
N ALA A 153 -3.14 1.19 -19.45
CA ALA A 153 -4.16 0.51 -20.26
C ALA A 153 -3.98 -1.01 -20.26
N ARG A 154 -2.73 -1.49 -20.28
CA ARG A 154 -2.38 -2.92 -20.14
C ARG A 154 -2.77 -3.46 -18.77
N LEU A 155 -2.52 -2.73 -17.69
CA LEU A 155 -2.91 -3.13 -16.33
C LEU A 155 -4.43 -3.14 -16.14
N LEU A 156 -5.15 -2.21 -16.76
CA LEU A 156 -6.61 -2.09 -16.67
C LEU A 156 -7.36 -3.17 -17.46
N SER A 157 -6.95 -3.42 -18.70
CA SER A 157 -7.73 -4.21 -19.67
C SER A 157 -6.95 -5.35 -20.35
N GLY A 158 -5.64 -5.43 -20.13
CA GLY A 158 -4.76 -6.35 -20.86
C GLY A 158 -4.46 -5.91 -22.30
N LEU A 159 -5.07 -4.83 -22.79
CA LEU A 159 -4.97 -4.35 -24.16
C LEU A 159 -4.31 -2.95 -24.19
N PRO A 160 -2.97 -2.88 -24.35
CA PRO A 160 -2.23 -1.61 -24.28
C PRO A 160 -2.61 -0.60 -25.36
N ASP A 161 -3.06 -1.09 -26.52
CA ASP A 161 -3.37 -0.27 -27.70
C ASP A 161 -4.87 -0.02 -27.90
N SER A 162 -5.71 -0.46 -26.96
CA SER A 162 -7.15 -0.21 -27.02
C SER A 162 -7.45 1.27 -26.79
N GLU A 163 -8.16 1.93 -27.72
CA GLU A 163 -8.54 3.34 -27.58
C GLU A 163 -9.33 3.61 -26.29
N SER A 164 -10.28 2.73 -25.94
CA SER A 164 -11.06 2.86 -24.71
C SER A 164 -10.21 2.60 -23.46
N GLY A 165 -9.26 1.67 -23.55
CA GLY A 165 -8.30 1.40 -22.48
C GLY A 165 -7.38 2.58 -22.21
N LEU A 166 -6.87 3.20 -23.29
CA LEU A 166 -6.04 4.41 -23.22
C LEU A 166 -6.82 5.62 -22.69
N ALA A 167 -8.09 5.77 -23.08
CA ALA A 167 -8.95 6.83 -22.54
C ALA A 167 -9.13 6.68 -21.02
N HIS A 168 -9.47 5.47 -20.56
CA HIS A 168 -9.63 5.22 -19.12
C HIS A 168 -8.32 5.34 -18.34
N ALA A 169 -7.19 4.94 -18.94
CA ALA A 169 -5.87 5.10 -18.35
C ALA A 169 -5.51 6.59 -18.14
N ARG A 170 -5.80 7.46 -19.11
CA ARG A 170 -5.58 8.92 -18.98
C ARG A 170 -6.43 9.51 -17.87
N GLU A 171 -7.73 9.20 -17.88
CA GLU A 171 -8.68 9.64 -16.84
C GLU A 171 -8.19 9.25 -15.44
N LEU A 172 -7.72 8.01 -15.27
CA LEU A 172 -7.22 7.51 -14.00
C LEU A 172 -5.95 8.25 -13.54
N VAL A 173 -5.01 8.50 -14.45
CA VAL A 173 -3.77 9.25 -14.13
C VAL A 173 -4.07 10.71 -13.78
N GLU A 174 -4.98 11.36 -14.52
CA GLU A 174 -5.43 12.73 -14.26
C GLU A 174 -6.16 12.83 -12.92
N THR A 175 -7.09 11.90 -12.66
CA THR A 175 -7.80 11.81 -11.38
C THR A 175 -6.82 11.62 -10.23
N ALA A 176 -5.89 10.67 -10.35
CA ALA A 176 -4.87 10.44 -9.33
C ALA A 176 -3.99 11.67 -9.11
N ALA A 177 -3.63 12.42 -10.16
CA ALA A 177 -2.88 13.66 -10.02
C ALA A 177 -3.66 14.74 -9.26
N SER A 178 -4.99 14.82 -9.43
CA SER A 178 -5.85 15.77 -8.72
C SER A 178 -6.12 15.42 -7.25
N LEU A 179 -5.92 14.15 -6.87
CA LEU A 179 -6.18 13.62 -5.52
C LEU A 179 -4.92 13.51 -4.65
N ARG A 180 -3.75 13.88 -5.19
CA ARG A 180 -2.52 14.08 -4.43
C ARG A 180 -2.56 15.46 -3.77
#